data_AF-A0A9D0XL97-F1
#
_entry.id   AF-A0A9D0XL97-F1
#
_cell.length_a   1.000
_cell.length_b   1.000
_cell.length_c   1.000
_cell.angle_alpha   90.00
_cell.angle_beta   90.00
_cell.angle_gamma   90.00
#
_symmetry.space_group_name_H-M   'P 1'
#
loop_
_entity.id
_entity.type
_entity.pdbx_description
1 polymer ?
#
loop_
_entity_poly.entity_id
_entity_poly.type
_entity_poly.pdbx_seq_one_letter_code
_entity_poly.pdbx_strand_id
1 'polypeptide(L)'
;MKNLMFVILALLFVQTAQAQVKLGLRLGLSTADISTDQLRIHNAEDIETLGISVANANYGFHFGGMVQAKIGKFFIQPEVLLNTNSVDYHLEDLDDGDTYLNIVRERYQYLDIPVMMGLKFGFLRLEAGPVAHKFLNINSELEDEIPDYDPQFKKWTWAYQTGIGLDIWRFALDAKYEGSFKNYGDHFNFFGNDYQFDTKPGRFVVSLGYTF
;
A
#
# COMPACT_ATOMS: atom_id res chain seq x y z
N MET A 1 27.45 45.41 0.69
CA MET A 1 27.30 44.78 2.03
C MET A 1 25.95 44.08 2.21
N LYS A 2 24.79 44.71 1.89
CA LYS A 2 23.47 44.06 2.01
C LYS A 2 23.33 42.73 1.26
N ASN A 3 23.83 42.64 0.02
CA ASN A 3 23.70 41.44 -0.81
C ASN A 3 24.54 40.26 -0.31
N LEU A 4 25.68 40.54 0.34
CA LEU A 4 26.55 39.52 0.93
C LEU A 4 25.87 38.91 2.17
N MET A 5 25.15 39.71 2.94
CA MET A 5 24.38 39.25 4.10
C MET A 5 23.24 38.30 3.69
N PHE A 6 22.56 38.57 2.57
CA PHE A 6 21.54 37.66 2.03
C PHE A 6 22.13 36.32 1.57
N VAL A 7 23.29 36.33 0.93
CA VAL A 7 23.98 35.10 0.49
C VAL A 7 24.43 34.27 1.70
N ILE A 8 24.99 34.90 2.73
CA ILE A 8 25.39 34.23 3.98
C ILE A 8 24.16 33.66 4.69
N LEU A 9 23.06 34.41 4.78
CA LEU A 9 21.82 33.95 5.39
C LEU A 9 21.24 32.75 4.63
N ALA A 10 21.23 32.79 3.29
CA ALA A 10 20.79 31.68 2.45
C ALA A 10 21.68 30.43 2.66
N LEU A 11 23.01 30.59 2.73
CA LEU A 11 23.94 29.50 3.01
C LEU A 11 23.71 28.88 4.40
N LEU A 12 23.42 29.69 5.42
CA LEU A 12 23.08 29.21 6.76
C LEU A 12 21.74 28.44 6.76
N PHE A 13 20.73 28.92 6.03
CA PHE A 13 19.46 28.21 5.88
C PHE A 13 19.62 26.85 5.17
N VAL A 14 20.48 26.76 4.16
CA VAL A 14 20.79 25.50 3.47
C VAL A 14 21.45 24.50 4.43
N GLN A 15 22.37 24.94 5.29
CA GLN A 15 23.01 24.05 6.27
C GLN A 15 22.02 23.56 7.35
N THR A 16 21.13 24.42 7.84
CA THR A 16 20.10 24.01 8.81
C THR A 16 19.05 23.09 8.18
N ALA A 17 18.71 23.30 6.91
CA ALA A 17 17.77 22.45 6.18
C ALA A 17 18.32 21.03 5.99
N GLN A 18 19.62 20.88 5.72
CA GLN A 18 20.27 19.56 5.60
C GLN A 18 20.30 18.76 6.91
N ALA A 19 20.30 19.42 8.07
CA ALA A 19 20.24 18.73 9.37
C ALA A 19 18.82 18.26 9.74
N GLN A 20 17.79 18.89 9.17
CA GLN A 20 16.38 18.65 9.48
C GLN A 20 15.69 17.77 8.42
N VAL A 21 16.21 17.72 7.20
CA VAL A 21 15.66 16.96 6.08
C VAL A 21 16.61 15.83 5.69
N LYS A 22 16.06 14.61 5.57
CA LYS A 22 16.75 13.44 5.09
C LYS A 22 16.09 12.95 3.81
N LEU A 23 16.90 12.49 2.87
CA LEU A 23 16.43 11.74 1.70
C LEU A 23 16.72 10.27 1.92
N GLY A 24 15.90 9.40 1.35
CA GLY A 24 16.14 7.98 1.45
C GLY A 24 15.42 7.16 0.40
N LEU A 25 15.86 5.91 0.29
CA LEU A 25 15.19 4.88 -0.49
C LEU A 25 14.41 3.97 0.46
N ARG A 26 13.35 3.37 -0.05
CA ARG A 26 12.48 2.47 0.70
C ARG A 26 12.16 1.24 -0.13
N LEU A 27 12.22 0.09 0.51
CA LEU A 27 11.78 -1.19 -0.02
C LEU A 27 10.89 -1.88 1.03
N GLY A 28 10.00 -2.74 0.62
CA GLY A 28 9.21 -3.49 1.60
C GLY A 28 8.22 -4.47 1.01
N LEU A 29 7.55 -5.16 1.91
CA LEU A 29 6.58 -6.20 1.64
C LEU A 29 5.26 -5.83 2.30
N SER A 30 4.17 -6.25 1.70
CA SER A 30 2.83 -6.14 2.27
C SER A 30 2.08 -7.45 2.14
N THR A 31 1.20 -7.74 3.08
CA THR A 31 0.27 -8.87 2.95
C THR A 31 -0.81 -8.54 1.93
N ALA A 32 -1.43 -9.56 1.35
CA ALA A 32 -2.71 -9.40 0.66
C ALA A 32 -3.76 -8.79 1.60
N ASP A 33 -4.73 -8.12 1.00
CA ASP A 33 -5.88 -7.55 1.71
C ASP A 33 -6.54 -8.62 2.58
N ILE A 34 -6.41 -8.47 3.89
CA ILE A 34 -7.08 -9.31 4.85
C ILE A 34 -8.48 -8.73 5.03
N SER A 35 -9.44 -9.33 4.34
CA SER A 35 -10.85 -9.17 4.62
C SER A 35 -11.12 -9.60 6.07
N THR A 36 -11.15 -8.64 7.00
CA THR A 36 -11.20 -8.90 8.45
C THR A 36 -12.64 -9.00 8.98
N ASP A 37 -13.62 -9.18 8.12
CA ASP A 37 -14.95 -9.62 8.56
C ASP A 37 -15.21 -11.01 8.03
N GLN A 38 -15.30 -11.90 9.03
CA GLN A 38 -15.76 -13.26 8.91
C GLN A 38 -17.00 -13.30 8.01
N LEU A 39 -16.97 -14.14 6.99
CA LEU A 39 -18.18 -14.73 6.41
C LEU A 39 -18.88 -15.55 7.52
N ARG A 40 -19.54 -14.87 8.46
CA ARG A 40 -20.56 -15.46 9.33
C ARG A 40 -21.87 -15.41 8.58
N ILE A 41 -22.04 -16.33 7.63
CA ILE A 41 -23.36 -16.70 7.17
C ILE A 41 -23.97 -17.52 8.31
N HIS A 42 -24.72 -16.85 9.19
CA HIS A 42 -25.70 -17.54 10.01
C HIS A 42 -26.86 -17.92 9.10
N ASN A 43 -26.86 -19.16 8.62
CA ASN A 43 -28.09 -19.85 8.26
C ASN A 43 -27.98 -21.32 8.65
N ALA A 44 -29.10 -21.80 9.16
CA ALA A 44 -29.28 -23.06 9.84
C ALA A 44 -29.20 -24.25 8.88
N GLU A 45 -28.85 -25.38 9.47
CA GLU A 45 -28.98 -26.75 8.95
C GLU A 45 -28.02 -27.15 7.81
N ASP A 46 -27.09 -28.05 8.17
CA ASP A 46 -26.38 -29.00 7.32
C ASP A 46 -25.78 -28.48 6.01
N ILE A 47 -24.59 -27.87 6.09
CA ILE A 47 -23.62 -27.92 4.99
C ILE A 47 -22.20 -27.97 5.57
N GLU A 48 -21.45 -28.96 5.09
CA GLU A 48 -20.03 -29.16 5.34
C GLU A 48 -19.24 -27.86 5.23
N THR A 49 -18.39 -27.63 6.22
CA THR A 49 -17.43 -26.55 6.27
C THR A 49 -16.50 -26.63 5.05
N LEU A 50 -16.83 -25.92 3.97
CA LEU A 50 -15.89 -25.56 2.92
C LEU A 50 -14.89 -24.58 3.53
N GLY A 51 -13.89 -25.14 4.22
CA GLY A 51 -12.68 -24.44 4.56
C GLY A 51 -12.01 -24.04 3.25
N ILE A 52 -12.21 -22.79 2.84
CA ILE A 52 -11.36 -22.16 1.85
C ILE A 52 -9.98 -22.08 2.50
N SER A 53 -9.18 -23.12 2.28
CA SER A 53 -7.76 -23.14 2.54
C SER A 53 -7.13 -22.01 1.74
N VAL A 54 -6.89 -20.89 2.42
CA VAL A 54 -6.01 -19.80 1.96
C VAL A 54 -4.60 -20.40 1.87
N ALA A 55 -4.34 -21.15 0.79
CA ALA A 55 -3.16 -21.98 0.63
C ALA A 55 -1.93 -21.17 0.22
N ASN A 56 -2.07 -19.91 -0.18
CA ASN A 56 -0.93 -19.02 -0.44
C ASN A 56 -1.29 -17.58 -0.02
N ALA A 57 -0.63 -17.09 1.03
CA ALA A 57 -0.65 -15.67 1.36
C ALA A 57 -0.03 -14.91 0.19
N ASN A 58 -0.85 -14.23 -0.62
CA ASN A 58 -0.35 -13.35 -1.66
C ASN A 58 0.41 -12.19 -1.00
N TYR A 59 1.62 -11.88 -1.46
CA TYR A 59 2.45 -10.80 -0.93
C TYR A 59 2.62 -9.70 -1.99
N GLY A 60 2.46 -8.44 -1.58
CA GLY A 60 2.83 -7.27 -2.37
C GLY A 60 4.25 -6.82 -2.07
N PHE A 61 4.96 -6.28 -3.06
CA PHE A 61 6.28 -5.67 -2.89
C PHE A 61 6.25 -4.22 -3.30
N HIS A 62 6.88 -3.34 -2.53
CA HIS A 62 7.02 -1.93 -2.87
C HIS A 62 8.47 -1.44 -2.85
N PHE A 63 8.78 -0.50 -3.73
CA PHE A 63 10.06 0.20 -3.78
C PHE A 63 9.87 1.67 -4.16
N GLY A 64 10.66 2.56 -3.57
CA GLY A 64 10.64 3.97 -3.96
C GLY A 64 11.48 4.88 -3.09
N GLY A 65 11.11 6.16 -3.08
CA GLY A 65 11.82 7.23 -2.39
C GLY A 65 11.03 7.75 -1.19
N MET A 66 11.75 8.20 -0.17
CA MET A 66 11.18 8.91 0.98
C MET A 66 11.96 10.19 1.26
N VAL A 67 11.26 11.19 1.76
CA VAL A 67 11.84 12.40 2.34
C VAL A 67 11.36 12.47 3.77
N GLN A 68 12.24 12.72 4.74
CA GLN A 68 11.86 12.88 6.14
C GLN A 68 12.32 14.27 6.61
N ALA A 69 11.37 15.12 6.98
CA ALA A 69 11.64 16.42 7.61
C ALA A 69 11.29 16.37 9.10
N LYS A 70 12.19 16.86 9.96
CA LYS A 70 12.07 16.75 11.42
C LYS A 70 12.18 18.12 12.10
N ILE A 71 11.27 18.39 13.04
CA ILE A 71 11.29 19.55 13.93
C ILE A 71 11.12 19.07 15.37
N GLY A 72 12.18 19.15 16.17
CA GLY A 72 12.16 18.65 17.55
C GLY A 72 11.94 17.13 17.60
N LYS A 73 10.83 16.68 18.19
CA LYS A 73 10.43 15.25 18.20
C LYS A 73 9.49 14.91 17.06
N PHE A 74 8.86 15.90 16.44
CA PHE A 74 7.91 15.70 15.36
C PHE A 74 8.63 15.50 14.03
N PHE A 75 8.07 14.67 13.16
CA PHE A 75 8.54 14.53 11.80
C PHE A 75 7.35 14.38 10.83
N ILE A 76 7.60 14.72 9.58
CA ILE A 76 6.76 14.41 8.43
C ILE A 76 7.60 13.67 7.41
N GLN A 77 7.00 12.67 6.76
CA GLN A 77 7.67 11.76 5.85
C GLN A 77 6.76 11.46 4.64
N PRO A 78 6.76 12.31 3.60
CA PRO A 78 6.20 11.95 2.32
C PRO A 78 7.07 10.91 1.62
N GLU A 79 6.43 9.93 0.99
CA GLU A 79 7.08 8.90 0.20
C GLU A 79 6.38 8.75 -1.15
N VAL A 80 7.10 8.20 -2.12
CA VAL A 80 6.56 7.81 -3.43
C VAL A 80 7.04 6.41 -3.69
N LEU A 81 6.12 5.45 -3.73
CA LEU A 81 6.39 4.03 -3.80
C LEU A 81 5.70 3.42 -5.01
N LEU A 82 6.42 2.59 -5.76
CA LEU A 82 5.85 1.69 -6.75
C LEU A 82 5.54 0.38 -6.04
N ASN A 83 4.27 0.02 -5.97
CA ASN A 83 3.80 -1.20 -5.33
C ASN A 83 3.31 -2.19 -6.40
N THR A 84 3.71 -3.46 -6.26
CA THR A 84 3.29 -4.55 -7.14
C THR A 84 2.60 -5.61 -6.29
N ASN A 85 1.32 -5.84 -6.56
CA ASN A 85 0.54 -6.90 -5.92
C ASN A 85 0.36 -8.03 -6.94
N SER A 86 0.55 -9.27 -6.52
CA SER A 86 0.23 -10.45 -7.34
C SER A 86 -0.99 -11.14 -6.74
N VAL A 87 -1.98 -11.46 -7.57
CA VAL A 87 -3.13 -12.28 -7.18
C VAL A 87 -3.06 -13.55 -8.02
N ASP A 88 -2.86 -14.69 -7.35
CA ASP A 88 -2.97 -16.01 -7.97
C ASP A 88 -4.44 -16.46 -7.84
N TYR A 89 -5.16 -16.60 -8.95
CA TYR A 89 -6.53 -17.15 -8.97
C TYR A 89 -6.48 -18.67 -9.18
N HIS A 90 -7.15 -19.42 -8.31
CA HIS A 90 -7.42 -20.84 -8.53
C HIS A 90 -8.87 -20.99 -8.99
N LEU A 91 -9.07 -21.38 -10.25
CA LEU A 91 -10.37 -21.84 -10.73
C LEU A 91 -10.40 -23.36 -10.56
N GLU A 92 -11.22 -23.86 -9.65
CA GLU A 92 -11.59 -25.27 -9.62
C GLU A 92 -12.77 -25.44 -10.58
N ASP A 93 -12.53 -26.11 -11.71
CA ASP A 93 -13.61 -26.52 -12.61
C ASP A 93 -14.26 -27.77 -12.01
N LEU A 94 -15.57 -27.70 -11.76
CA LEU A 94 -16.37 -28.80 -11.18
C LEU A 94 -16.94 -29.72 -12.26
N ASP A 95 -16.23 -29.91 -13.37
CA ASP A 95 -16.64 -30.86 -14.39
C ASP A 95 -15.42 -31.60 -14.99
N ASP A 96 -15.43 -32.91 -14.79
CA ASP A 96 -14.63 -33.93 -15.45
C ASP A 96 -13.10 -34.02 -15.16
N GLY A 97 -12.76 -34.84 -14.15
CA GLY A 97 -11.81 -35.95 -14.31
C GLY A 97 -10.31 -35.73 -14.53
N ASP A 98 -9.84 -34.56 -15.00
CA ASP A 98 -8.43 -34.29 -15.25
C ASP A 98 -8.03 -32.90 -14.72
N THR A 99 -7.25 -32.89 -13.64
CA THR A 99 -6.83 -31.67 -12.93
C THR A 99 -5.77 -30.89 -13.71
N TYR A 100 -6.18 -29.89 -14.49
CA TYR A 100 -5.27 -28.87 -15.03
C TYR A 100 -5.26 -27.62 -14.13
N LEU A 101 -4.23 -27.48 -13.29
CA LEU A 101 -3.98 -26.28 -12.49
C LEU A 101 -3.49 -25.14 -13.39
N ASN A 102 -4.40 -24.35 -13.98
CA ASN A 102 -4.03 -23.08 -14.61
C ASN A 102 -3.94 -21.99 -13.53
N ILE A 103 -2.72 -21.68 -13.10
CA ILE A 103 -2.45 -20.50 -12.26
C ILE A 103 -2.52 -19.26 -13.15
N VAL A 104 -3.62 -18.53 -13.11
CA VAL A 104 -3.70 -17.20 -13.72
C VAL A 104 -3.15 -16.21 -12.70
N ARG A 105 -1.92 -15.75 -12.93
CA ARG A 105 -1.27 -14.74 -12.10
C ARG A 105 -1.52 -13.37 -12.70
N GLU A 106 -2.35 -12.58 -12.04
CA GLU A 106 -2.54 -11.18 -12.40
C GLU A 106 -1.64 -10.29 -11.53
N ARG A 107 -0.75 -9.53 -12.19
CA ARG A 107 0.13 -8.57 -11.52
C ARG A 107 -0.46 -7.17 -11.67
N TYR A 108 -0.80 -6.58 -10.53
CA TYR A 108 -1.34 -5.24 -10.45
C TYR A 108 -0.26 -4.26 -9.98
N GLN A 109 -0.08 -3.16 -10.71
CA GLN A 109 0.88 -2.11 -10.36
C GLN A 109 0.17 -0.84 -9.86
N TYR A 110 0.63 -0.35 -8.72
CA TYR A 110 0.12 0.85 -8.06
C TYR A 110 1.25 1.85 -7.81
N LEU A 111 0.91 3.13 -7.92
CA LEU A 111 1.71 4.22 -7.39
C LEU A 111 1.11 4.65 -6.05
N ASP A 112 1.84 4.41 -4.98
CA ASP A 112 1.44 4.71 -3.62
C ASP A 112 2.19 5.96 -3.14
N ILE A 113 1.44 6.94 -2.63
CA ILE A 113 1.97 8.19 -2.07
C ILE A 113 1.51 8.32 -0.62
N PRO A 114 2.21 7.68 0.34
CA PRO A 114 1.95 7.86 1.75
C PRO A 114 2.56 9.18 2.25
N VAL A 115 1.85 9.84 3.17
CA VAL A 115 2.34 11.04 3.87
C VAL A 115 2.28 10.77 5.37
N MET A 116 3.36 10.24 5.92
CA MET A 116 3.43 9.84 7.32
C MET A 116 3.82 11.00 8.21
N MET A 117 3.23 11.09 9.39
CA MET A 117 3.60 12.06 10.42
C MET A 117 3.69 11.35 11.76
N GLY A 118 4.50 11.89 12.67
CA GLY A 118 4.51 11.33 14.01
C GLY A 118 5.62 11.85 14.91
N LEU A 119 5.96 11.02 15.89
CA LEU A 119 6.91 11.36 16.94
C LEU A 119 8.07 10.38 16.96
N LYS A 120 9.28 10.92 17.06
CA LYS A 120 10.53 10.16 17.17
C LYS A 120 11.13 10.30 18.58
N PHE A 121 11.30 9.16 19.24
CA PHE A 121 11.87 9.00 20.57
C PHE A 121 13.17 8.20 20.50
N GLY A 122 14.27 8.89 20.18
CA GLY A 122 15.57 8.25 19.98
C GLY A 122 15.56 7.40 18.71
N PHE A 123 15.72 6.08 18.88
CA PHE A 123 15.65 5.11 17.79
C PHE A 123 14.21 4.70 17.44
N LEU A 124 13.24 4.87 18.35
CA LEU A 124 11.84 4.49 18.12
C LEU A 124 11.06 5.63 17.47
N ARG A 125 10.14 5.29 16.58
CA ARG A 125 9.22 6.21 15.91
C ARG A 125 7.80 5.66 15.97
N LEU A 126 6.84 6.54 16.25
CA LEU A 126 5.42 6.27 16.11
C LEU A 126 4.91 7.12 14.96
N GLU A 127 4.13 6.55 14.05
CA GLU A 127 3.77 7.21 12.81
C GLU A 127 2.37 6.85 12.34
N ALA A 128 1.66 7.84 11.78
CA ALA A 128 0.37 7.66 11.15
C ALA A 128 0.20 8.69 10.02
N GLY A 129 -0.59 8.35 9.00
CA GLY A 129 -0.80 9.24 7.88
C GLY A 129 -1.73 8.68 6.81
N PRO A 130 -2.24 9.54 5.92
CA PRO A 130 -2.98 9.09 4.75
C PRO A 130 -2.05 8.49 3.69
N VAL A 131 -2.64 7.64 2.86
CA VAL A 131 -2.01 7.07 1.67
C VAL A 131 -2.94 7.24 0.49
N ALA A 132 -2.40 7.75 -0.60
CA ALA A 132 -3.11 7.82 -1.87
C ALA A 132 -2.55 6.73 -2.79
N HIS A 133 -3.43 5.90 -3.34
CA HIS A 133 -3.05 4.89 -4.32
C HIS A 133 -3.60 5.30 -5.68
N LYS A 134 -2.73 5.24 -6.69
CA LYS A 134 -3.13 5.39 -8.08
C LYS A 134 -2.82 4.10 -8.82
N PHE A 135 -3.86 3.51 -9.40
CA PHE A 135 -3.70 2.40 -10.32
C PHE A 135 -2.87 2.86 -11.54
N LEU A 136 -1.78 2.16 -11.84
CA LEU A 136 -0.89 2.50 -12.95
C LEU A 136 -1.20 1.67 -14.19
N ASN A 137 -1.08 0.35 -14.10
CA ASN A 137 -1.34 -0.51 -15.25
C ASN A 137 -1.55 -1.99 -14.86
N ILE A 138 -2.15 -2.75 -15.78
CA ILE A 138 -2.10 -4.21 -15.84
C ILE A 138 -1.09 -4.54 -16.95
N ASN A 139 0.04 -5.17 -16.62
CA ASN A 139 0.83 -5.81 -17.69
C ASN A 139 0.13 -7.13 -18.04
N SER A 140 -0.80 -7.09 -18.99
CA SER A 140 -1.30 -8.26 -19.71
C SER A 140 -0.80 -8.12 -21.15
N GLU A 141 -0.21 -9.18 -21.71
CA GLU A 141 0.28 -9.26 -23.08
C GLU A 141 -0.84 -9.19 -24.15
N LEU A 142 -1.99 -8.59 -23.83
CA LEU A 142 -3.20 -8.50 -24.66
C LEU A 142 -3.52 -7.06 -25.12
N GLU A 143 -2.64 -6.09 -24.88
CA GLU A 143 -2.84 -4.67 -25.28
C GLU A 143 -2.75 -4.42 -26.80
N ASP A 144 -2.39 -5.41 -27.62
CA ASP A 144 -2.17 -5.22 -29.07
C ASP A 144 -3.43 -5.39 -29.95
N GLU A 145 -4.61 -5.77 -29.43
CA GLU A 145 -5.77 -6.12 -30.29
C GLU A 145 -7.03 -5.24 -30.21
N ILE A 146 -7.14 -4.23 -29.34
CA ILE A 146 -8.36 -3.40 -29.27
C ILE A 146 -8.05 -1.89 -29.31
N PRO A 147 -8.24 -1.22 -30.47
CA PRO A 147 -8.36 0.23 -30.50
C PRO A 147 -9.66 0.64 -29.77
N ASP A 148 -9.58 1.67 -28.91
CA ASP A 148 -10.68 2.22 -28.09
C ASP A 148 -11.08 1.47 -26.80
N TYR A 149 -10.15 0.79 -26.13
CA TYR A 149 -10.33 0.49 -24.70
C TYR A 149 -9.91 1.71 -23.86
N ASP A 150 -10.87 2.49 -23.34
CA ASP A 150 -10.63 3.51 -22.30
C ASP A 150 -10.91 2.88 -20.92
N PRO A 151 -9.91 2.28 -20.26
CA PRO A 151 -10.04 1.87 -18.88
C PRO A 151 -10.20 3.14 -18.03
N GLN A 152 -11.44 3.50 -17.73
CA GLN A 152 -11.79 4.56 -16.78
C GLN A 152 -11.46 4.19 -15.31
N PHE A 153 -10.35 3.50 -15.08
CA PHE A 153 -9.81 3.15 -13.76
C PHE A 153 -8.83 4.21 -13.23
N LYS A 154 -8.89 5.45 -13.72
CA LYS A 154 -8.06 6.61 -13.29
C LYS A 154 -8.44 7.18 -11.91
N LYS A 155 -9.10 6.42 -11.04
CA LYS A 155 -9.56 6.91 -9.74
C LYS A 155 -8.47 6.69 -8.69
N TRP A 156 -8.03 7.79 -8.06
CA TRP A 156 -7.25 7.72 -6.84
C TRP A 156 -8.10 7.09 -5.73
N THR A 157 -7.55 6.08 -5.05
CA THR A 157 -8.11 5.55 -3.81
C THR A 157 -7.32 6.07 -2.62
N TRP A 158 -7.96 6.08 -1.46
CA TRP A 158 -7.39 6.65 -0.24
C TRP A 158 -7.47 5.62 0.89
N ALA A 159 -6.38 5.50 1.63
CA ALA A 159 -6.22 4.67 2.80
C ALA A 159 -5.52 5.46 3.90
N TYR A 160 -5.41 4.86 5.09
CA TYR A 160 -4.55 5.36 6.16
C TYR A 160 -3.54 4.28 6.54
N GLN A 161 -2.36 4.72 6.94
CA GLN A 161 -1.34 3.89 7.56
C GLN A 161 -1.11 4.35 8.99
N THR A 162 -0.86 3.40 9.89
CA THR A 162 -0.38 3.65 11.24
C THR A 162 0.63 2.58 11.60
N GLY A 163 1.68 2.93 12.35
CA GLY A 163 2.77 2.00 12.59
C GLY A 163 3.82 2.49 13.57
N ILE A 164 4.82 1.63 13.72
CA ILE A 164 6.01 1.88 14.50
C ILE A 164 7.25 1.70 13.62
N GLY A 165 8.27 2.50 13.88
CA GLY A 165 9.53 2.50 13.16
C GLY A 165 10.74 2.43 14.10
N LEU A 166 11.81 1.80 13.64
CA LEU A 166 13.11 1.72 14.32
C LEU A 166 14.20 2.30 13.41
N ASP A 167 14.78 3.42 13.82
CA ASP A 167 15.89 4.07 13.13
C ASP A 167 17.21 3.67 13.76
N ILE A 168 17.98 2.86 13.05
CA ILE A 168 19.31 2.40 13.46
C ILE A 168 20.33 2.95 12.44
N TRP A 169 21.06 3.97 12.85
CA TRP A 169 22.04 4.68 12.02
C TRP A 169 21.43 5.26 10.72
N ARG A 170 21.69 4.64 9.57
CA ARG A 170 21.15 5.01 8.26
C ARG A 170 19.97 4.16 7.82
N PHE A 171 19.62 3.12 8.60
CA PHE A 171 18.53 2.22 8.28
C PHE A 171 17.28 2.57 9.10
N ALA A 172 16.12 2.46 8.48
CA ALA A 172 14.81 2.64 9.09
C ALA A 172 13.97 1.38 8.85
N LEU A 173 13.63 0.65 9.89
CA LEU A 173 12.74 -0.51 9.80
C LEU A 173 11.34 -0.10 10.26
N ASP A 174 10.33 -0.30 9.44
CA ASP A 174 8.96 0.09 9.75
C ASP A 174 8.02 -1.11 9.70
N ALA A 175 7.12 -1.18 10.69
CA ALA A 175 5.99 -2.09 10.73
C ALA A 175 4.71 -1.27 10.83
N LYS A 176 3.90 -1.34 9.77
CA LYS A 176 2.71 -0.52 9.58
C LYS A 176 1.49 -1.40 9.31
N TYR A 177 0.33 -0.90 9.70
CA TYR A 177 -0.96 -1.40 9.28
C TYR A 177 -1.60 -0.36 8.37
N GLU A 178 -2.08 -0.80 7.21
CA GLU A 178 -2.84 0.02 6.28
C GLU A 178 -4.30 -0.41 6.28
N GLY A 179 -5.22 0.56 6.39
CA GLY A 179 -6.66 0.34 6.27
C GLY A 179 -7.28 1.27 5.22
N SER A 180 -8.23 0.76 4.44
CA SER A 180 -8.93 1.57 3.44
C SER A 180 -9.99 2.48 4.06
N PHE A 181 -10.14 3.71 3.53
CA PHE A 181 -11.25 4.60 3.89
C PHE A 181 -12.56 4.23 3.18
N LYS A 182 -12.49 3.47 2.08
CA LYS A 182 -13.65 3.03 1.30
C LYS A 182 -13.93 1.55 1.52
N ASN A 183 -15.21 1.22 1.68
CA ASN A 183 -15.71 -0.14 1.60
C ASN A 183 -15.70 -0.58 0.12
N TYR A 184 -15.33 -1.83 -0.19
CA TYR A 184 -15.35 -2.35 -1.57
C TYR A 184 -16.77 -2.39 -2.19
N GLY A 185 -17.84 -2.18 -1.39
CA GLY A 185 -19.23 -2.46 -1.74
C GLY A 185 -20.05 -1.39 -2.46
N ASP A 186 -19.55 -0.19 -2.74
CA ASP A 186 -20.40 0.90 -3.28
C ASP A 186 -20.77 0.75 -4.79
N HIS A 187 -20.37 -0.32 -5.48
CA HIS A 187 -20.53 -0.44 -6.95
C HIS A 187 -20.96 -1.81 -7.50
N PHE A 188 -21.35 -2.79 -6.67
CA PHE A 188 -21.85 -4.07 -7.19
C PHE A 188 -23.38 -4.13 -7.21
N ASN A 189 -23.95 -3.83 -8.38
CA ASN A 189 -25.37 -4.08 -8.68
C ASN A 189 -25.49 -5.46 -9.37
N PHE A 190 -25.86 -6.49 -8.61
CA PHE A 190 -26.23 -7.78 -9.18
C PHE A 190 -27.75 -7.92 -9.15
N PHE A 191 -28.37 -8.06 -10.33
CA PHE A 191 -29.82 -8.22 -10.49
C PHE A 191 -30.68 -7.13 -9.81
N GLY A 192 -30.21 -5.87 -9.79
CA GLY A 192 -30.98 -4.74 -9.25
C GLY A 192 -31.02 -4.66 -7.72
N ASN A 193 -30.19 -5.42 -7.01
CA ASN A 193 -30.01 -5.33 -5.57
C ASN A 193 -28.60 -4.80 -5.25
N ASP A 194 -28.55 -3.76 -4.41
CA ASP A 194 -27.30 -3.18 -3.89
C ASP A 194 -26.72 -4.10 -2.80
N TYR A 195 -25.58 -4.74 -3.07
CA TYR A 195 -24.88 -5.54 -2.06
C TYR A 195 -23.79 -4.70 -1.39
N GLN A 196 -24.04 -4.27 -0.15
CA GLN A 196 -23.05 -3.59 0.68
C GLN A 196 -22.09 -4.60 1.30
N PHE A 197 -20.90 -4.72 0.71
CA PHE A 197 -19.78 -5.40 1.38
C PHE A 197 -19.15 -4.43 2.39
N ASP A 198 -19.40 -4.65 3.69
CA ASP A 198 -18.80 -3.87 4.80
C ASP A 198 -17.35 -4.28 5.14
N THR A 199 -16.72 -5.06 4.27
CA THR A 199 -15.35 -5.46 4.48
C THR A 199 -14.41 -4.33 4.06
N LYS A 200 -13.84 -3.64 5.05
CA LYS A 200 -12.71 -2.74 4.83
C LYS A 200 -11.45 -3.58 4.70
N PRO A 201 -10.81 -3.65 3.52
CA PRO A 201 -9.53 -4.34 3.41
C PRO A 201 -8.50 -3.65 4.28
N GLY A 202 -7.68 -4.46 4.94
CA GLY A 202 -6.49 -3.99 5.63
C GLY A 202 -5.30 -4.89 5.33
N ARG A 203 -4.10 -4.34 5.35
CA ARG A 203 -2.86 -5.08 5.12
C ARG A 203 -1.77 -4.69 6.10
N PHE A 204 -0.93 -5.65 6.44
CA PHE A 204 0.31 -5.37 7.17
C PHE A 204 1.41 -5.04 6.17
N VAL A 205 2.18 -4.00 6.46
CA VAL A 205 3.27 -3.51 5.62
C VAL A 205 4.55 -3.47 6.45
N VAL A 206 5.59 -4.13 5.97
CA VAL A 206 6.92 -4.11 6.55
C VAL A 206 7.88 -3.48 5.55
N SER A 207 8.63 -2.46 5.97
CA SER A 207 9.52 -1.72 5.08
C SER A 207 10.92 -1.55 5.69
N LEU A 208 11.93 -1.57 4.84
CA LEU A 208 13.29 -1.14 5.13
C LEU A 208 13.62 0.12 4.32
N GLY A 209 14.04 1.16 5.02
CA GLY A 209 14.51 2.41 4.46
C GLY A 209 16.01 2.59 4.65
N TYR A 210 16.66 3.24 3.68
CA TYR A 210 18.04 3.72 3.79
C TYR A 210 18.07 5.23 3.58
N THR A 211 18.47 5.99 4.60
CA THR A 211 18.59 7.46 4.54
C THR A 211 20.04 7.89 4.37
N PHE A 212 20.29 8.91 3.54
CA PHE A 212 21.61 9.49 3.29
C PHE A 212 21.64 11.00 3.44
#